data_AF-A0A0V8GJ17-F1
#
_entry.id   AF-A0A0V8GJ17-F1
#
_cell.length_a   1.000
_cell.length_b   1.000
_cell.length_c   1.000
_cell.angle_alpha   90.00
_cell.angle_beta   90.00
_cell.angle_gamma   90.00
#
_symmetry.space_group_name_H-M   'P 1'
#
loop_
_entity.id
_entity.type
_entity.pdbx_description
1 polymer ?
#
loop_
_entity_poly.entity_id
_entity_poly.type
_entity_poly.pdbx_seq_one_letter_code
_entity_poly.pdbx_strand_id
1 'polypeptide(L)'
;MKTLQQKVDATIRSLGGYFRPLSGLARLTEEVGEVGEALEQNDLEALRLELVDVLMISTCLANQYVTNLEAQHETLGTVNDDQDGSFYRLVYEAGQIARVMNGYEGDKPPKAKDTIVPIGHSLARLQRELFRLARPLQLDLLTEIDRTNEKNLKRDKTRFALTRDPITEETIDHFRSATGSEARLWGAPVYEENQTIEDNMEAALPSLRRFLRCASIEGIEAFVFEAPMERSRSLIEVKELADEMGRLIKERTPLDFKDSPYRLEVFAPQLGPISPYHAEDDHRMFLVLYVD
;
A
#
# COMPACT_ATOMS: atom_id res chain seq x y z
N MET A 1 6.77 -15.40 -3.29
CA MET A 1 5.64 -14.49 -2.91
C MET A 1 5.55 -13.27 -3.82
N LYS A 2 6.67 -12.81 -4.39
CA LYS A 2 6.69 -11.68 -5.33
C LYS A 2 5.69 -11.81 -6.48
N THR A 3 5.66 -12.98 -7.13
CA THR A 3 4.72 -13.25 -8.23
C THR A 3 3.25 -13.17 -7.78
N LEU A 4 2.93 -13.62 -6.57
CA LEU A 4 1.58 -13.50 -6.02
C LEU A 4 1.19 -12.02 -5.86
N GLN A 5 2.05 -11.21 -5.23
CA GLN A 5 1.80 -9.78 -5.04
C GLN A 5 1.56 -9.06 -6.37
N GLN A 6 2.36 -9.37 -7.40
CA GLN A 6 2.23 -8.79 -8.74
C GLN A 6 0.90 -9.16 -9.43
N LYS A 7 0.48 -10.43 -9.33
CA LYS A 7 -0.78 -10.89 -9.93
C LYS A 7 -2.00 -10.29 -9.23
N VAL A 8 -1.96 -10.22 -7.90
CA VAL A 8 -3.01 -9.56 -7.10
C VAL A 8 -3.08 -8.08 -7.43
N ASP A 9 -1.95 -7.38 -7.52
CA ASP A 9 -1.91 -5.96 -7.89
C ASP A 9 -2.53 -5.71 -9.27
N ALA A 10 -2.14 -6.49 -10.28
CA ALA A 10 -2.70 -6.40 -11.62
C ALA A 10 -4.22 -6.62 -11.63
N THR A 11 -4.70 -7.60 -10.85
CA THR A 11 -6.12 -7.90 -10.71
C THR A 11 -6.87 -6.73 -10.10
N ILE A 12 -6.40 -6.20 -8.97
CA ILE A 12 -7.02 -5.08 -8.25
C ILE A 12 -7.02 -3.78 -9.07
N ARG A 13 -5.92 -3.46 -9.78
CA ARG A 13 -5.89 -2.31 -10.70
C ARG A 13 -6.94 -2.40 -11.77
N SER A 14 -7.14 -3.58 -12.37
CA SER A 14 -8.15 -3.78 -13.42
C SER A 14 -9.60 -3.70 -12.90
N LEU A 15 -9.79 -3.86 -11.59
CA LEU A 15 -11.09 -3.76 -10.92
C LEU A 15 -11.41 -2.32 -10.46
N GLY A 16 -10.47 -1.38 -10.52
CA GLY A 16 -10.68 0.02 -10.13
C GLY A 16 -9.89 0.51 -8.92
N GLY A 17 -8.92 -0.28 -8.44
CA GLY A 17 -8.01 0.10 -7.36
C GLY A 17 -8.29 -0.61 -6.04
N TYR A 18 -7.45 -0.32 -5.04
CA TYR A 18 -7.51 -0.97 -3.73
C TYR A 18 -8.66 -0.46 -2.86
N PHE A 19 -9.09 -1.30 -1.92
CA PHE A 19 -10.04 -0.91 -0.88
C PHE A 19 -9.48 0.21 0.00
N ARG A 20 -10.35 1.06 0.54
CA ARG A 20 -9.93 1.90 1.68
C ARG A 20 -9.42 0.99 2.81
N PRO A 21 -8.32 1.32 3.51
CA PRO A 21 -7.69 0.37 4.41
C PRO A 21 -8.63 -0.18 5.50
N LEU A 22 -9.44 0.66 6.16
CA LEU A 22 -10.40 0.16 7.16
C LEU A 22 -11.48 -0.74 6.56
N SER A 23 -11.86 -0.53 5.29
CA SER A 23 -12.74 -1.46 4.57
C SER A 23 -12.02 -2.77 4.27
N GLY A 24 -10.72 -2.72 3.95
CA GLY A 24 -9.88 -3.91 3.82
C GLY A 24 -9.72 -4.69 5.12
N LEU A 25 -9.64 -4.01 6.26
CA LEU A 25 -9.64 -4.64 7.58
C LEU A 25 -10.99 -5.32 7.90
N ALA A 26 -12.09 -4.64 7.60
CA ALA A 26 -13.43 -5.20 7.78
C ALA A 26 -13.59 -6.48 6.94
N ARG A 27 -13.13 -6.43 5.67
CA ARG A 27 -13.08 -7.58 4.78
C ARG A 27 -12.22 -8.70 5.35
N LEU A 28 -10.97 -8.43 5.75
CA LEU A 28 -10.12 -9.45 6.39
C LEU A 28 -10.81 -10.12 7.59
N THR A 29 -11.55 -9.35 8.38
CA THR A 29 -12.29 -9.87 9.54
C THR A 29 -13.48 -10.72 9.14
N GLU A 30 -14.21 -10.33 8.08
CA GLU A 30 -15.29 -11.10 7.44
C GLU A 30 -14.76 -12.46 6.98
N GLU A 31 -13.74 -12.48 6.12
CA GLU A 31 -13.17 -13.71 5.54
C GLU A 31 -12.59 -14.64 6.63
N VAL A 32 -11.98 -14.10 7.69
CA VAL A 32 -11.51 -14.91 8.85
C VAL A 32 -12.70 -15.48 9.63
N GLY A 33 -13.81 -14.77 9.72
CA GLY A 33 -15.05 -15.26 10.30
C GLY A 33 -15.63 -16.43 9.49
N GLU A 34 -15.65 -16.32 8.17
CA GLU A 34 -16.13 -17.36 7.25
C GLU A 34 -15.25 -18.63 7.31
N VAL A 35 -13.92 -18.49 7.47
CA VAL A 35 -13.05 -19.64 7.80
C VAL A 35 -13.50 -20.33 9.09
N GLY A 36 -13.86 -19.56 10.12
CA GLY A 36 -14.35 -20.09 11.40
C GLY A 36 -15.69 -20.82 11.25
N GLU A 37 -16.62 -20.25 10.49
CA GLU A 37 -17.92 -20.86 10.19
C GLU A 37 -17.76 -22.18 9.42
N ALA A 38 -16.91 -22.22 8.39
CA ALA A 38 -16.64 -23.43 7.63
C ALA A 38 -16.04 -24.55 8.50
N LEU A 39 -15.16 -24.20 9.44
CA LEU A 39 -14.62 -25.15 10.43
C LEU A 39 -15.69 -25.68 11.38
N GLU A 40 -16.59 -24.81 11.87
CA GLU A 40 -17.70 -25.22 12.76
C GLU A 40 -18.67 -26.17 12.05
N GLN A 41 -18.99 -25.88 10.79
CA GLN A 41 -19.91 -26.68 9.97
C GLN A 41 -19.25 -27.93 9.37
N ASN A 42 -17.92 -28.07 9.53
CA ASN A 42 -17.10 -29.11 8.91
C ASN A 42 -17.27 -29.14 7.37
N ASP A 43 -17.44 -27.96 6.77
CA ASP A 43 -17.55 -27.78 5.33
C ASP A 43 -16.15 -27.55 4.72
N LEU A 44 -15.57 -28.62 4.19
CA LEU A 44 -14.23 -28.60 3.59
C LEU A 44 -14.18 -27.84 2.25
N GLU A 45 -15.31 -27.69 1.55
CA GLU A 45 -15.35 -26.93 0.30
C GLU A 45 -15.33 -25.44 0.61
N ALA A 46 -16.22 -24.99 1.51
CA ALA A 46 -16.23 -23.62 2.01
C ALA A 46 -14.86 -23.25 2.59
N LEU A 47 -14.29 -24.08 3.47
CA LEU A 47 -12.99 -23.81 4.09
C LEU A 47 -11.88 -23.55 3.07
N ARG A 48 -11.86 -24.28 1.95
CA ARG A 48 -10.87 -24.04 0.89
C ARG A 48 -11.04 -22.68 0.23
N LEU A 49 -12.28 -22.27 -0.03
CA LEU A 49 -12.59 -20.98 -0.64
C LEU A 49 -12.19 -19.85 0.30
N GLU A 50 -12.61 -19.91 1.57
CA GLU A 50 -12.35 -18.84 2.53
C GLU A 50 -10.85 -18.68 2.83
N LEU A 51 -10.06 -19.77 2.85
CA LEU A 51 -8.61 -19.66 2.99
C LEU A 51 -7.96 -18.91 1.80
N VAL A 52 -8.49 -19.07 0.59
CA VAL A 52 -8.03 -18.36 -0.61
C VAL A 52 -8.42 -16.88 -0.53
N ASP A 53 -9.62 -16.57 -0.06
CA ASP A 53 -10.09 -15.19 0.07
C ASP A 53 -9.35 -14.43 1.18
N VAL A 54 -9.04 -15.08 2.31
CA VAL A 54 -8.14 -14.53 3.33
C VAL A 54 -6.72 -14.28 2.76
N LEU A 55 -6.19 -15.18 1.92
CA LEU A 55 -4.91 -14.97 1.23
C LEU A 55 -4.98 -13.75 0.29
N MET A 56 -6.09 -13.61 -0.44
CA MET A 56 -6.31 -12.49 -1.36
C MET A 56 -6.32 -11.15 -0.61
N ILE A 57 -7.19 -10.99 0.39
CA ILE A 57 -7.31 -9.72 1.11
C ILE A 57 -6.04 -9.37 1.91
N SER A 58 -5.37 -10.37 2.51
CA SER A 58 -4.10 -10.13 3.19
C SER A 58 -2.98 -9.71 2.22
N THR A 59 -2.95 -10.25 1.01
CA THR A 59 -2.02 -9.81 -0.03
C THR A 59 -2.34 -8.38 -0.50
N CYS A 60 -3.62 -8.04 -0.65
CA CYS A 60 -4.04 -6.68 -0.98
C CYS A 60 -3.55 -5.67 0.06
N LEU A 61 -3.79 -5.95 1.35
CA LEU A 61 -3.31 -5.11 2.44
C LEU A 61 -1.79 -4.99 2.43
N ALA A 62 -1.06 -6.08 2.21
CA ALA A 62 0.41 -6.05 2.14
C ALA A 62 0.92 -5.12 1.02
N ASN A 63 0.28 -5.17 -0.16
CA ASN A 63 0.61 -4.30 -1.28
C ASN A 63 0.36 -2.83 -0.95
N GLN A 64 -0.75 -2.47 -0.28
CA GLN A 64 -1.05 -1.08 0.09
C GLN A 64 0.03 -0.43 0.97
N TYR A 65 0.73 -1.23 1.78
CA TYR A 65 1.86 -0.78 2.60
C TYR A 65 3.23 -1.08 1.96
N VAL A 66 3.25 -1.41 0.66
CA VAL A 66 4.43 -1.72 -0.14
C VAL A 66 5.30 -2.79 0.52
N THR A 67 4.69 -3.75 1.22
CA THR A 67 5.41 -4.80 1.96
C THR A 67 6.13 -5.73 0.99
N ASN A 68 7.37 -6.07 1.26
CA ASN A 68 8.04 -7.19 0.58
C ASN A 68 7.66 -8.51 1.27
N LEU A 69 6.57 -9.16 0.84
CA LEU A 69 6.11 -10.41 1.47
C LEU A 69 7.12 -11.54 1.28
N GLU A 70 7.88 -11.54 0.19
CA GLU A 70 8.92 -12.55 -0.04
C GLU A 70 9.98 -12.52 1.07
N ALA A 71 10.54 -11.36 1.36
CA ALA A 71 11.49 -11.18 2.45
C ALA A 71 10.88 -11.50 3.83
N GLN A 72 9.60 -11.17 4.05
CA GLN A 72 8.91 -11.52 5.30
C GLN A 72 8.76 -13.04 5.45
N HIS A 73 8.37 -13.76 4.40
CA HIS A 73 8.21 -15.21 4.42
C HIS A 73 9.55 -15.95 4.51
N GLU A 74 10.61 -15.42 3.90
CA GLU A 74 11.98 -15.90 4.11
C GLU A 74 12.40 -15.77 5.57
N THR A 75 12.19 -14.58 6.16
CA THR A 75 12.48 -14.32 7.57
C THR A 75 11.71 -15.25 8.52
N LEU A 76 10.45 -15.58 8.17
CA LEU A 76 9.60 -16.47 8.95
C LEU A 76 9.88 -17.96 8.72
N GLY A 77 10.76 -18.31 7.77
CA GLY A 77 11.05 -19.70 7.41
C GLY A 77 9.86 -20.46 6.83
N THR A 78 8.89 -19.76 6.20
CA THR A 78 7.59 -20.33 5.81
C THR A 78 7.71 -21.56 4.90
N VAL A 79 8.69 -21.59 4.00
CA VAL A 79 8.89 -22.70 3.06
C VAL A 79 9.23 -24.01 3.77
N ASN A 80 9.98 -23.92 4.88
CA ASN A 80 10.42 -25.08 5.66
C ASN A 80 9.52 -25.35 6.88
N ASP A 81 8.40 -24.64 6.98
CA ASP A 81 7.48 -24.78 8.09
C ASP A 81 6.63 -26.05 7.92
N ASP A 82 6.66 -26.91 8.94
CA ASP A 82 5.97 -28.19 9.00
C ASP A 82 4.90 -28.26 10.11
N GLN A 83 4.65 -27.13 10.77
CA GLN A 83 3.75 -27.05 11.91
C GLN A 83 2.28 -27.14 11.48
N ASP A 84 1.45 -27.63 12.39
CA ASP A 84 0.00 -27.70 12.18
C ASP A 84 -0.67 -26.32 12.25
N GLY A 85 -1.78 -26.20 11.52
CA GLY A 85 -2.59 -24.99 11.48
C GLY A 85 -3.50 -24.85 12.71
N SER A 86 -3.78 -23.61 13.09
CA SER A 86 -4.59 -23.21 14.23
C SER A 86 -5.45 -22.01 13.88
N PHE A 87 -6.76 -22.18 13.90
CA PHE A 87 -7.71 -21.08 13.75
C PHE A 87 -7.50 -19.98 14.80
N TYR A 88 -7.17 -20.34 16.04
CA TYR A 88 -6.86 -19.35 17.08
C TYR A 88 -5.63 -18.50 16.73
N ARG A 89 -4.63 -19.09 16.06
CA ARG A 89 -3.49 -18.32 15.58
C ARG A 89 -3.88 -17.38 14.45
N LEU A 90 -4.75 -17.82 13.54
CA LEU A 90 -5.28 -16.99 12.46
C LEU A 90 -6.00 -15.75 13.02
N VAL A 91 -6.90 -15.94 13.98
CA VAL A 91 -7.63 -14.87 14.67
C VAL A 91 -6.68 -13.94 15.42
N TYR A 92 -5.66 -14.50 16.10
CA TYR A 92 -4.65 -13.70 16.79
C TYR A 92 -3.91 -12.76 15.83
N GLU A 93 -3.43 -13.25 14.69
CA GLU A 93 -2.71 -12.41 13.72
C GLU A 93 -3.64 -11.36 13.07
N ALA A 94 -4.91 -11.70 12.80
CA ALA A 94 -5.91 -10.73 12.36
C ALA A 94 -6.09 -9.58 13.37
N GLY A 95 -6.11 -9.89 14.67
CA GLY A 95 -6.16 -8.88 15.73
C GLY A 95 -4.90 -8.01 15.81
N GLN A 96 -3.73 -8.56 15.50
CA GLN A 96 -2.48 -7.79 15.42
C GLN A 96 -2.51 -6.81 14.24
N ILE A 97 -3.00 -7.25 13.08
CA ILE A 97 -3.23 -6.39 11.90
C ILE A 97 -4.22 -5.27 12.26
N ALA A 98 -5.35 -5.60 12.89
CA ALA A 98 -6.34 -4.62 13.33
C ALA A 98 -5.76 -3.54 14.25
N ARG A 99 -4.93 -3.94 15.22
CA ARG A 99 -4.26 -3.01 16.15
C ARG A 99 -3.36 -2.02 15.40
N VAL A 100 -2.57 -2.51 14.45
CA VAL A 100 -1.63 -1.68 13.68
C VAL A 100 -2.41 -0.72 12.77
N MET A 101 -3.39 -1.23 12.02
CA MET A 101 -4.23 -0.40 11.14
C MET A 101 -5.03 0.65 11.91
N ASN A 102 -5.53 0.34 13.12
CA ASN A 102 -6.19 1.34 13.95
C ASN A 102 -5.23 2.47 14.38
N GLY A 103 -3.93 2.19 14.51
CA GLY A 103 -2.91 3.21 14.74
C GLY A 103 -2.69 4.11 13.51
N TYR A 104 -2.67 3.52 12.31
CA TYR A 104 -2.45 4.26 11.07
C TYR A 104 -3.68 5.07 10.64
N GLU A 105 -4.84 4.43 10.62
CA GLU A 105 -6.09 4.97 10.06
C GLU A 105 -7.02 5.58 11.11
N GLY A 106 -6.94 5.11 12.35
CA GLY A 106 -7.91 5.46 13.38
C GLY A 106 -7.67 6.82 14.04
N ASP A 107 -8.58 7.19 14.92
CA ASP A 107 -8.56 8.47 15.65
C ASP A 107 -7.47 8.53 16.73
N LYS A 108 -6.87 7.38 17.06
CA LYS A 108 -5.88 7.25 18.14
C LYS A 108 -4.54 6.82 17.57
N PRO A 109 -3.63 7.77 17.27
CA PRO A 109 -2.30 7.44 16.76
C PRO A 109 -1.48 6.63 17.79
N PRO A 110 -0.47 5.87 17.34
CA PRO A 110 0.38 5.09 18.23
C PRO A 110 1.20 6.02 19.14
N LYS A 111 1.55 5.55 20.35
CA LYS A 111 2.45 6.31 21.22
C LYS A 111 3.90 6.08 20.78
N ALA A 112 4.77 7.08 20.97
CA ALA A 112 6.19 6.98 20.65
C ALA A 112 6.95 5.83 21.34
N LYS A 113 6.42 5.27 22.43
CA LYS A 113 7.02 4.14 23.16
C LYS A 113 6.43 2.77 22.80
N ASP A 114 5.39 2.74 21.97
CA ASP A 114 4.74 1.49 21.61
C ASP A 114 5.67 0.73 20.65
N THR A 115 6.04 -0.50 20.99
CA THR A 115 6.70 -1.39 20.04
C THR A 115 5.66 -1.90 19.06
N ILE A 116 5.62 -1.28 17.88
CA ILE A 116 4.68 -1.62 16.82
C ILE A 116 5.35 -2.65 15.91
N VAL A 117 4.71 -3.80 15.75
CA VAL A 117 5.11 -4.78 14.73
C VAL A 117 4.59 -4.25 13.39
N PRO A 118 5.44 -4.11 12.36
CA PRO A 118 4.98 -3.69 11.03
C PRO A 118 3.85 -4.59 10.53
N ILE A 119 2.86 -3.99 9.86
CA ILE A 119 1.69 -4.69 9.36
C ILE A 119 2.11 -5.81 8.41
N GLY A 120 3.12 -5.57 7.58
CA GLY A 120 3.66 -6.56 6.66
C GLY A 120 4.13 -7.85 7.34
N HIS A 121 4.70 -7.73 8.54
CA HIS A 121 5.14 -8.89 9.32
C HIS A 121 3.94 -9.66 9.90
N SER A 122 2.91 -8.96 10.37
CA SER A 122 1.69 -9.57 10.89
C SER A 122 0.88 -10.26 9.77
N LEU A 123 0.83 -9.64 8.59
CA LEU A 123 0.23 -10.23 7.38
C LEU A 123 0.96 -11.50 6.94
N ALA A 124 2.29 -11.51 6.92
CA ALA A 124 3.05 -12.70 6.56
C ALA A 124 2.88 -13.84 7.58
N ARG A 125 2.74 -13.53 8.88
CA ARG A 125 2.42 -14.53 9.91
C ARG A 125 1.02 -15.11 9.73
N LEU A 126 0.04 -14.26 9.42
CA LEU A 126 -1.31 -14.67 9.07
C LEU A 126 -1.30 -15.61 7.84
N GLN A 127 -0.60 -15.23 6.76
CA GLN A 127 -0.48 -16.04 5.55
C GLN A 127 0.24 -17.37 5.79
N ARG A 128 1.27 -17.40 6.65
CA ARG A 128 1.89 -18.66 7.08
C ARG A 128 0.87 -19.58 7.75
N GLU A 129 -0.01 -19.03 8.57
CA GLU A 129 -1.08 -19.81 9.21
C GLU A 129 -2.08 -20.38 8.19
N LEU A 130 -2.40 -19.63 7.13
CA LEU A 130 -3.20 -20.15 6.00
C LEU A 130 -2.53 -21.34 5.33
N PHE A 131 -1.22 -21.26 5.05
CA PHE A 131 -0.49 -22.39 4.45
C PHE A 131 -0.50 -23.63 5.35
N ARG A 132 -0.45 -23.46 6.67
CA ARG A 132 -0.56 -24.57 7.63
C ARG A 132 -1.95 -25.20 7.62
N LEU A 133 -3.01 -24.39 7.61
CA LEU A 133 -4.40 -24.85 7.54
C LEU A 133 -4.73 -25.52 6.19
N ALA A 134 -4.12 -25.05 5.10
CA ALA A 134 -4.29 -25.59 3.76
C ALA A 134 -3.60 -26.95 3.54
N ARG A 135 -2.50 -27.22 4.26
CA ARG A 135 -1.70 -28.45 4.13
C ARG A 135 -2.50 -29.75 4.32
N PRO A 136 -3.24 -29.97 5.42
CA PRO A 136 -4.04 -31.19 5.58
C PRO A 136 -5.16 -31.31 4.53
N LEU A 137 -5.59 -30.20 3.93
CA LEU A 137 -6.53 -30.17 2.83
C LEU A 137 -5.87 -30.52 1.47
N GLN A 138 -4.54 -30.69 1.41
CA GLN A 138 -3.81 -30.83 0.14
C GLN A 138 -4.15 -29.68 -0.84
N LEU A 139 -4.32 -28.47 -0.28
CA LEU A 139 -4.70 -27.27 -1.00
C LEU A 139 -3.45 -26.44 -1.29
N ASP A 140 -3.12 -26.24 -2.56
CA ASP A 140 -2.11 -25.27 -2.97
C ASP A 140 -2.77 -23.89 -3.15
N LEU A 141 -2.69 -23.07 -2.09
CA LEU A 141 -3.27 -21.74 -2.08
C LEU A 141 -2.74 -20.83 -3.20
N LEU A 142 -1.46 -20.98 -3.59
CA LEU A 142 -0.85 -20.14 -4.63
C LEU A 142 -1.39 -20.49 -6.02
N THR A 143 -1.78 -21.75 -6.24
CA THR A 143 -2.43 -22.18 -7.47
C THR A 143 -3.92 -21.84 -7.49
N GLU A 144 -4.62 -21.98 -6.36
CA GLU A 144 -6.07 -21.71 -6.32
C GLU A 144 -6.42 -20.22 -6.45
N ILE A 145 -5.61 -19.33 -5.86
CA ILE A 145 -5.84 -17.88 -5.98
C ILE A 145 -5.79 -17.39 -7.43
N ASP A 146 -4.97 -18.01 -8.29
CA ASP A 146 -4.95 -17.71 -9.72
C ASP A 146 -6.33 -17.98 -10.37
N ARG A 147 -6.96 -19.10 -10.02
CA ARG A 147 -8.29 -19.47 -10.54
C ARG A 147 -9.39 -18.56 -10.01
N THR A 148 -9.30 -18.13 -8.75
CA THR A 148 -10.25 -17.21 -8.14
C THR A 148 -10.13 -15.81 -8.76
N ASN A 149 -8.92 -15.32 -9.02
CA ASN A 149 -8.70 -14.03 -9.68
C ASN A 149 -9.37 -13.97 -11.06
N GLU A 150 -9.23 -15.01 -11.89
CA GLU A 150 -9.90 -15.07 -13.20
C GLU A 150 -11.43 -15.01 -13.12
N LYS A 151 -12.03 -15.59 -12.08
CA LYS A 151 -13.48 -15.54 -11.83
C LYS A 151 -13.91 -14.16 -11.33
N ASN A 152 -13.19 -13.60 -10.36
CA ASN A 152 -13.48 -12.30 -9.75
C ASN A 152 -13.42 -11.16 -10.79
N LEU A 153 -12.44 -11.20 -11.70
CA LEU A 153 -12.32 -10.24 -12.82
C LEU A 153 -13.57 -10.18 -13.70
N LYS A 154 -14.21 -11.33 -13.94
CA LYS A 154 -15.44 -11.41 -14.74
C LYS A 154 -16.67 -10.96 -13.96
N ARG A 155 -16.73 -11.28 -12.66
CA ARG A 155 -17.89 -11.05 -11.80
C ARG A 155 -17.99 -9.60 -11.33
N ASP A 156 -16.88 -9.01 -10.89
CA ASP A 156 -16.89 -7.81 -10.06
C ASP A 156 -16.46 -6.53 -10.78
N LYS A 157 -16.36 -6.57 -12.11
CA LYS A 157 -15.91 -5.45 -12.96
C LYS A 157 -16.66 -4.12 -12.73
N THR A 158 -17.88 -4.17 -12.22
CA THR A 158 -18.72 -2.98 -11.96
C THR A 158 -19.04 -2.75 -10.48
N ARG A 159 -18.49 -3.56 -9.57
CA ARG A 159 -18.85 -3.53 -8.14
C ARG A 159 -17.92 -2.65 -7.29
N PHE A 160 -16.77 -2.28 -7.82
CA PHE A 160 -15.82 -1.43 -7.12
C PHE A 160 -15.97 0.01 -7.60
N ALA A 161 -16.17 0.93 -6.65
CA ALA A 161 -15.99 2.34 -6.90
C ALA A 161 -14.49 2.62 -7.05
N LEU A 162 -14.12 3.45 -8.03
CA LEU A 162 -12.73 3.88 -8.18
C LEU A 162 -12.28 4.51 -6.85
N THR A 163 -11.30 3.88 -6.21
CA THR A 163 -10.81 4.32 -4.92
C THR A 163 -9.36 4.72 -5.12
N ARG A 164 -9.05 6.00 -4.87
CA ARG A 164 -7.67 6.50 -4.90
C ARG A 164 -6.88 5.84 -3.77
N ASP A 165 -5.78 5.20 -4.13
CA ASP A 165 -4.81 4.64 -3.18
C ASP A 165 -3.40 5.11 -3.60
N PRO A 166 -2.58 5.61 -2.65
CA PRO A 166 -1.27 6.16 -2.95
C PRO A 166 -0.32 5.20 -3.65
N ILE A 167 -0.49 3.88 -3.58
CA ILE A 167 0.38 2.93 -4.32
C ILE A 167 -0.04 2.74 -5.79
N THR A 168 -1.22 3.24 -6.16
CA THR A 168 -1.80 3.15 -7.51
C THR A 168 -1.88 4.48 -8.24
N GLU A 169 -1.50 5.59 -7.59
CA GLU A 169 -1.46 6.90 -8.25
C GLU A 169 -0.41 6.93 -9.36
N GLU A 170 -0.77 7.45 -10.53
CA GLU A 170 0.13 7.51 -11.70
C GLU A 170 1.37 8.37 -11.41
N THR A 171 1.31 9.28 -10.43
CA THR A 171 2.46 10.03 -9.89
C THR A 171 3.66 9.13 -9.58
N ILE A 172 3.42 7.92 -9.04
CA ILE A 172 4.51 6.96 -8.77
C ILE A 172 5.11 6.47 -10.08
N ASP A 173 4.27 6.12 -11.05
CA ASP A 173 4.71 5.59 -12.33
C ASP A 173 5.47 6.66 -13.12
N HIS A 174 5.01 7.91 -13.10
CA HIS A 174 5.73 9.07 -13.64
C HIS A 174 7.08 9.27 -12.95
N PHE A 175 7.13 9.23 -11.61
CA PHE A 175 8.38 9.41 -10.88
C PHE A 175 9.38 8.28 -11.16
N ARG A 176 8.92 7.02 -11.22
CA ARG A 176 9.76 5.86 -11.55
C ARG A 176 10.26 5.92 -12.98
N SER A 177 9.40 6.34 -13.92
CA SER A 177 9.80 6.65 -15.29
C SER A 177 10.92 7.67 -15.27
N ALA A 178 10.69 8.87 -14.71
CA ALA A 178 11.65 9.96 -14.73
C ALA A 178 13.01 9.63 -14.07
N THR A 179 13.02 8.82 -13.01
CA THR A 179 14.20 8.63 -12.14
C THR A 179 14.82 7.24 -12.17
N GLY A 180 14.11 6.22 -12.64
CA GLY A 180 14.50 4.81 -12.48
C GLY A 180 14.44 4.29 -11.04
N SER A 181 13.75 4.99 -10.14
CA SER A 181 13.70 4.62 -8.71
C SER A 181 12.98 3.28 -8.48
N GLU A 182 13.62 2.40 -7.71
CA GLU A 182 13.02 1.15 -7.20
C GLU A 182 12.55 1.27 -5.74
N ALA A 183 12.56 2.49 -5.18
CA ALA A 183 12.21 2.74 -3.79
C ALA A 183 10.75 2.35 -3.48
N ARG A 184 10.49 2.08 -2.21
CA ARG A 184 9.15 1.85 -1.66
C ARG A 184 8.46 3.20 -1.46
N LEU A 185 7.63 3.58 -2.42
CA LEU A 185 7.05 4.93 -2.50
C LEU A 185 5.53 4.90 -2.36
N TRP A 186 4.99 5.99 -1.81
CA TRP A 186 3.59 6.39 -1.93
C TRP A 186 3.50 7.67 -2.78
N GLY A 187 2.41 7.84 -3.51
CA GLY A 187 2.17 8.99 -4.38
C GLY A 187 0.98 9.83 -3.92
N ALA A 188 1.09 11.15 -4.12
CA ALA A 188 -0.06 12.03 -4.22
C ALA A 188 -0.87 11.71 -5.48
N PRO A 189 -2.15 12.09 -5.52
CA PRO A 189 -2.86 12.06 -6.78
C PRO A 189 -2.20 12.93 -7.84
N VAL A 190 -2.42 12.54 -9.10
CA VAL A 190 -1.93 13.26 -10.29
C VAL A 190 -2.36 14.72 -10.22
N TYR A 191 -1.47 15.62 -10.62
CA TYR A 191 -1.77 17.04 -10.65
C TYR A 191 -2.81 17.35 -11.72
N GLU A 192 -3.89 18.01 -11.32
CA GLU A 192 -4.96 18.44 -12.22
C GLU A 192 -4.77 19.92 -12.61
N GLU A 193 -4.47 20.19 -13.89
CA GLU A 193 -4.15 21.54 -14.42
C GLU A 193 -5.28 22.56 -14.27
N ASN A 194 -6.52 22.11 -14.17
CA ASN A 194 -7.70 22.94 -13.98
C ASN A 194 -7.96 23.29 -12.50
N GLN A 195 -7.15 22.80 -11.57
CA GLN A 195 -7.24 23.07 -10.15
C GLN A 195 -6.09 23.98 -9.67
N THR A 196 -6.29 24.64 -8.52
CA THR A 196 -5.21 25.40 -7.89
C THR A 196 -4.15 24.47 -7.29
N ILE A 197 -2.97 25.01 -6.96
CA ILE A 197 -1.94 24.24 -6.25
C ILE A 197 -2.48 23.80 -4.89
N GLU A 198 -3.21 24.67 -4.19
CA GLU A 198 -3.84 24.39 -2.92
C GLU A 198 -4.85 23.24 -3.00
N ASP A 199 -5.70 23.21 -4.02
CA ASP A 199 -6.68 22.14 -4.20
C ASP A 199 -6.00 20.80 -4.48
N ASN A 200 -4.96 20.79 -5.34
CA ASN A 200 -4.14 19.60 -5.59
C ASN A 200 -3.45 19.09 -4.31
N MET A 201 -2.93 20.00 -3.48
CA MET A 201 -2.33 19.64 -2.20
C MET A 201 -3.36 19.12 -1.21
N GLU A 202 -4.56 19.72 -1.13
CA GLU A 202 -5.65 19.27 -0.27
C GLU A 202 -6.09 17.84 -0.63
N ALA A 203 -6.14 17.51 -1.92
CA ALA A 203 -6.45 16.17 -2.40
C ALA A 203 -5.44 15.09 -1.95
N ALA A 204 -4.18 15.47 -1.72
CA ALA A 204 -3.12 14.59 -1.25
C ALA A 204 -3.11 14.38 0.28
N LEU A 205 -3.71 15.30 1.05
CA LEU A 205 -3.62 15.30 2.52
C LEU A 205 -4.09 14.00 3.20
N PRO A 206 -5.16 13.31 2.77
CA PRO A 206 -5.55 12.05 3.38
C PRO A 206 -4.44 11.00 3.33
N SER A 207 -3.84 10.79 2.15
CA SER A 207 -2.74 9.85 1.95
C SER A 207 -1.47 10.29 2.64
N LEU A 208 -1.16 11.59 2.63
CA LEU A 208 0.01 12.16 3.32
C LEU A 208 -0.09 11.99 4.84
N ARG A 209 -1.25 12.30 5.45
CA ARG A 209 -1.46 12.12 6.90
C ARG A 209 -1.28 10.67 7.31
N ARG A 210 -1.73 9.74 6.48
CA ARG A 210 -1.52 8.31 6.68
C ARG A 210 -0.04 7.95 6.55
N PHE A 211 0.63 8.42 5.50
CA PHE A 211 2.05 8.18 5.25
C PHE A 211 2.89 8.58 6.47
N LEU A 212 2.67 9.79 7.01
CA LEU A 212 3.40 10.27 8.18
C LEU A 212 3.22 9.39 9.43
N ARG A 213 2.13 8.62 9.54
CA ARG A 213 1.88 7.71 10.67
C ARG A 213 2.53 6.35 10.50
N CYS A 214 2.71 5.87 9.26
CA CYS A 214 3.14 4.49 9.00
C CYS A 214 4.51 4.39 8.32
N ALA A 215 5.01 5.42 7.65
CA ALA A 215 6.19 5.34 6.78
C ALA A 215 7.43 4.78 7.48
N SER A 216 7.79 5.33 8.64
CA SER A 216 8.97 4.89 9.40
C SER A 216 8.83 3.48 9.97
N ILE A 217 7.60 3.06 10.31
CA ILE A 217 7.32 1.72 10.85
C ILE A 217 7.34 0.68 9.74
N GLU A 218 6.73 1.00 8.60
CA GLU A 218 6.60 0.09 7.47
C GLU A 218 7.81 0.11 6.54
N GLY A 219 8.70 1.10 6.68
CA GLY A 219 9.83 1.33 5.79
C GLY A 219 9.39 1.81 4.40
N ILE A 220 8.36 2.65 4.33
CA ILE A 220 7.99 3.38 3.11
C ILE A 220 8.90 4.61 3.06
N GLU A 221 9.72 4.70 2.02
CA GLU A 221 10.88 5.59 1.99
C GLU A 221 10.50 7.04 1.74
N ALA A 222 9.49 7.29 0.89
CA ALA A 222 9.07 8.65 0.59
C ALA A 222 7.63 8.75 0.07
N PHE A 223 7.09 9.96 0.18
CA PHE A 223 5.84 10.38 -0.42
C PHE A 223 6.12 11.36 -1.57
N VAL A 224 5.63 11.05 -2.77
CA VAL A 224 5.93 11.81 -3.99
C VAL A 224 4.72 12.66 -4.38
N PHE A 225 4.95 13.96 -4.53
CA PHE A 225 4.03 14.88 -5.19
C PHE A 225 4.52 15.17 -6.60
N GLU A 226 3.61 15.44 -7.51
CA GLU A 226 3.92 16.02 -8.82
C GLU A 226 3.30 17.40 -8.98
N ALA A 227 3.93 18.22 -9.82
CA ALA A 227 3.42 19.51 -10.26
C ALA A 227 3.86 19.80 -11.71
N PRO A 228 3.06 20.55 -12.48
CA PRO A 228 3.36 20.85 -13.86
C PRO A 228 4.52 21.84 -13.93
N MET A 229 5.48 21.55 -14.80
CA MET A 229 6.63 22.41 -14.97
C MET A 229 7.22 22.28 -16.38
N GLU A 230 7.06 23.32 -17.19
CA GLU A 230 7.65 23.34 -18.53
C GLU A 230 9.18 23.47 -18.50
N ARG A 231 9.85 22.89 -19.51
CA ARG A 231 11.28 23.08 -19.79
C ARG A 231 11.73 24.55 -19.93
N SER A 232 10.81 25.42 -20.33
CA SER A 232 11.07 26.86 -20.54
C SER A 232 11.28 27.63 -19.22
N ARG A 233 10.86 27.04 -18.09
CA ARG A 233 10.89 27.67 -16.77
C ARG A 233 12.30 27.79 -16.22
N SER A 234 12.54 28.88 -15.50
CA SER A 234 13.79 29.17 -14.81
C SER A 234 13.94 28.37 -13.52
N LEU A 235 15.18 28.22 -13.05
CA LEU A 235 15.48 27.66 -11.71
C LEU A 235 14.78 28.41 -10.57
N ILE A 236 14.52 29.71 -10.76
CA ILE A 236 13.84 30.55 -9.78
C ILE A 236 12.38 30.11 -9.65
N GLU A 237 11.68 29.90 -10.77
CA GLU A 237 10.27 29.46 -10.78
C GLU A 237 10.10 28.06 -10.20
N VAL A 238 11.03 27.14 -10.46
CA VAL A 238 11.03 25.80 -9.85
C VAL A 238 11.16 25.91 -8.33
N LYS A 239 12.07 26.77 -7.86
CA LYS A 239 12.27 26.99 -6.43
C LYS A 239 11.02 27.62 -5.79
N GLU A 240 10.42 28.63 -6.42
CA GLU A 240 9.23 29.30 -5.90
C GLU A 240 8.06 28.32 -5.74
N LEU A 241 7.82 27.46 -6.75
CA LEU A 241 6.79 26.43 -6.67
C LEU A 241 7.07 25.39 -5.57
N ALA A 242 8.33 24.93 -5.47
CA ALA A 242 8.72 24.00 -4.40
C ALA A 242 8.54 24.62 -3.00
N ASP A 243 8.92 25.89 -2.82
CA ASP A 243 8.77 26.62 -1.56
C ASP A 243 7.28 26.82 -1.20
N GLU A 244 6.42 27.06 -2.19
CA GLU A 244 4.96 27.14 -2.02
C GLU A 244 4.35 25.80 -1.59
N MET A 245 4.63 24.72 -2.34
CA MET A 245 4.15 23.38 -2.01
C MET A 245 4.64 22.93 -0.62
N GLY A 246 5.93 23.16 -0.32
CA GLY A 246 6.50 22.84 1.00
C GLY A 246 5.84 23.60 2.15
N ARG A 247 5.46 24.87 1.92
CA ARG A 247 4.71 25.67 2.89
C ARG A 247 3.31 25.09 3.10
N LEU A 248 2.59 24.75 2.04
CA LEU A 248 1.25 24.17 2.11
C LEU A 248 1.25 22.83 2.87
N ILE A 249 2.22 21.95 2.58
CA ILE A 249 2.41 20.69 3.32
C ILE A 249 2.57 20.97 4.81
N LYS A 250 3.40 21.94 5.18
CA LYS A 250 3.66 22.30 6.58
C LYS A 250 2.45 22.91 7.28
N GLU A 251 1.65 23.72 6.59
CA GLU A 251 0.49 24.41 7.15
C GLU A 251 -0.74 23.50 7.28
N ARG A 252 -0.95 22.61 6.30
CA ARG A 252 -2.18 21.80 6.15
C ARG A 252 -2.09 20.41 6.77
N THR A 253 -0.88 19.97 7.02
CA THR A 253 -0.63 18.79 7.83
C THR A 253 -0.40 19.30 9.24
N PRO A 254 -1.29 19.05 10.22
CA PRO A 254 -1.02 19.38 11.62
C PRO A 254 0.13 18.47 12.06
N LEU A 255 1.35 18.88 11.73
CA LEU A 255 2.56 18.25 12.15
C LEU A 255 2.68 18.57 13.65
N ASP A 256 2.08 17.75 14.50
CA ASP A 256 2.52 17.62 15.91
C ASP A 256 3.97 17.09 15.99
N PHE A 257 4.61 16.85 14.84
CA PHE A 257 6.03 16.60 14.64
C PHE A 257 6.90 17.86 14.80
N LYS A 258 6.90 18.48 15.98
CA LYS A 258 8.05 19.35 16.32
C LYS A 258 9.37 18.57 16.37
N ASP A 259 9.31 17.24 16.43
CA ASP A 259 10.44 16.37 16.75
C ASP A 259 10.82 15.31 15.68
N SER A 260 10.08 15.12 14.59
CA SER A 260 10.54 14.24 13.48
C SER A 260 11.16 15.08 12.36
N PRO A 261 12.44 14.89 12.05
CA PRO A 261 13.03 15.51 10.87
C PRO A 261 12.34 14.93 9.63
N TYR A 262 11.83 15.81 8.78
CA TYR A 262 11.47 15.46 7.41
C TYR A 262 12.39 16.23 6.47
N ARG A 263 12.62 15.65 5.30
CA ARG A 263 13.40 16.27 4.24
C ARG A 263 12.56 16.32 2.97
N LEU A 264 12.57 17.49 2.33
CA LEU A 264 11.97 17.69 1.01
C LEU A 264 13.09 17.77 -0.03
N GLU A 265 12.99 16.94 -1.06
CA GLU A 265 13.86 17.02 -2.24
C GLU A 265 13.03 17.37 -3.47
N VAL A 266 13.63 18.17 -4.36
CA VAL A 266 13.01 18.59 -5.61
C VAL A 266 13.69 17.89 -6.77
N PHE A 267 12.90 17.17 -7.57
CA PHE A 267 13.34 16.53 -8.79
C PHE A 267 12.70 17.25 -9.98
N ALA A 268 13.52 17.94 -10.76
CA ALA A 268 13.11 18.68 -11.93
C ALA A 268 13.85 18.12 -13.17
N PRO A 269 13.41 16.96 -13.71
CA PRO A 269 14.08 16.29 -14.82
C PRO A 269 14.28 17.19 -16.06
N GLN A 270 13.37 18.13 -16.27
CA GLN A 270 13.37 19.11 -17.35
C GLN A 270 14.56 20.10 -17.32
N LEU A 271 15.22 20.26 -16.18
CA LEU A 271 16.42 21.10 -16.03
C LEU A 271 17.74 20.32 -16.21
N GLY A 272 17.66 18.99 -16.32
CA GLY A 272 18.78 18.08 -16.54
C GLY A 272 18.91 17.63 -18.00
N PRO A 273 19.92 16.80 -18.32
CA PRO A 273 19.92 16.07 -19.58
C PRO A 273 18.62 15.24 -19.70
N ILE A 274 18.05 15.18 -20.91
CA ILE A 274 16.83 14.42 -21.21
C ILE A 274 16.95 13.05 -20.56
N SER A 275 16.00 12.72 -19.67
CA SER A 275 15.98 11.40 -19.05
C SER A 275 15.96 10.35 -20.17
N PRO A 276 16.73 9.26 -20.09
CA PRO A 276 16.60 8.16 -21.04
C PRO A 276 15.22 7.49 -20.96
N TYR A 277 14.40 7.88 -19.99
CA TYR A 277 13.06 7.40 -19.73
C TYR A 277 12.03 8.50 -20.08
N HIS A 278 11.08 8.15 -20.96
CA HIS A 278 9.90 8.90 -21.47
C HIS A 278 9.95 10.45 -21.59
N ALA A 279 9.76 10.96 -22.81
CA ALA A 279 9.72 12.40 -23.10
C ALA A 279 8.52 13.16 -22.46
N GLU A 280 7.50 12.46 -21.98
CA GLU A 280 6.34 13.11 -21.33
C GLU A 280 6.67 13.70 -19.95
N ASP A 281 7.73 13.22 -19.30
CA ASP A 281 8.17 13.71 -17.99
C ASP A 281 8.91 15.06 -18.07
N ASP A 282 9.15 15.55 -19.29
CA ASP A 282 9.77 16.85 -19.57
C ASP A 282 8.92 18.06 -19.13
N HIS A 283 7.67 17.82 -18.76
CA HIS A 283 6.71 18.84 -18.36
C HIS A 283 6.29 18.74 -16.90
N ARG A 284 7.03 17.99 -16.08
CA ARG A 284 6.68 17.70 -14.68
C ARG A 284 7.87 17.93 -13.77
N MET A 285 7.60 18.42 -12.57
CA MET A 285 8.53 18.35 -11.45
C MET A 285 7.92 17.49 -10.35
N PHE A 286 8.79 16.92 -9.51
CA PHE A 286 8.39 16.14 -8.36
C PHE A 286 8.95 16.76 -7.07
N LEU A 287 8.14 16.73 -6.03
CA LEU A 287 8.54 17.04 -4.67
C LEU A 287 8.47 15.76 -3.86
N VAL A 288 9.60 15.34 -3.29
CA VAL A 288 9.71 14.05 -2.59
C VAL A 288 9.93 14.31 -1.10
N LEU A 289 8.99 13.84 -0.29
CA LEU A 289 9.00 13.98 1.16
C LEU A 289 9.51 12.69 1.80
N TYR A 290 10.63 12.80 2.50
CA TYR A 290 11.23 11.76 3.32
C TYR A 290 10.92 12.02 4.80
N VAL A 291 10.65 10.95 5.56
CA VAL A 291 10.48 11.01 7.02
C VAL A 291 11.59 10.18 7.65
N ASP A 292 12.36 10.79 8.55
CA ASP A 292 13.41 10.12 9.33
C ASP A 292 12.86 9.43 10.58
#